data_AF-A0A4V4N707-F1
#
_entry.id   AF-A0A4V4N707-F1
#
_cell.length_a   1.000
_cell.length_b   1.000
_cell.length_c   1.000
_cell.angle_alpha   90.00
_cell.angle_beta   90.00
_cell.angle_gamma   90.00
#
_symmetry.space_group_name_H-M   'P 1'
#
loop_
_entity.id
_entity.type
_entity.pdbx_description
1 polymer ?
#
loop_
_entity_poly.entity_id
_entity_poly.type
_entity_poly.pdbx_seq_one_letter_code
_entity_poly.pdbx_strand_id
1 'polypeptide(L)'
;MARTLSLPLAVTVAGQIASLEQGSTTEVARSVGLLMATRVGERRSASSYGTPDPVFGGVDPADLADAITTHEPRATPTDFVLETTDDDPATEYLTVYPQASDDSTAADDSQEG
;
A
#
# COMPACT_ATOMS: atom_id res chain seq x y z
N MET A 1 -18.10 -11.14 3.93
CA MET A 1 -16.74 -10.66 3.64
C MET A 1 -16.49 -10.73 2.16
N ALA A 2 -16.20 -9.60 1.51
CA ALA A 2 -15.83 -9.57 0.09
C ALA A 2 -14.40 -10.10 -0.10
N ARG A 3 -14.10 -10.64 -1.28
CA ARG A 3 -12.79 -11.21 -1.61
C ARG A 3 -12.20 -10.53 -2.84
N THR A 4 -10.88 -10.32 -2.81
CA THR A 4 -10.11 -9.88 -3.97
C THR A 4 -9.13 -10.95 -4.41
N LEU A 5 -8.65 -10.86 -5.65
CA LEU A 5 -7.63 -11.76 -6.17
C LEU A 5 -6.27 -11.48 -5.53
N SER A 6 -5.47 -12.52 -5.33
CA SER A 6 -4.09 -12.31 -4.89
C SER A 6 -3.27 -11.60 -5.96
N LEU A 7 -2.33 -10.76 -5.51
CA LEU A 7 -1.27 -10.22 -6.34
C LEU A 7 0.09 -10.67 -5.77
N PRO A 8 0.93 -11.35 -6.56
CA PRO A 8 0.68 -11.84 -7.92
C PRO A 8 -0.47 -12.86 -7.99
N LEU A 9 -1.08 -13.00 -9.18
CA LEU A 9 -2.13 -13.99 -9.42
C LEU A 9 -1.55 -15.40 -9.21
N ALA A 10 -2.16 -16.16 -8.31
CA ALA A 10 -1.71 -17.48 -7.94
C ALA A 10 -2.86 -18.49 -7.91
N VAL A 11 -2.52 -19.76 -8.01
CA VAL A 11 -3.45 -20.89 -7.86
C VAL A 11 -3.05 -21.67 -6.62
N THR A 12 -4.02 -21.99 -5.79
CA THR A 12 -3.85 -22.80 -4.59
C THR A 12 -3.60 -24.27 -4.95
N VAL A 13 -3.10 -25.06 -3.99
CA VAL A 13 -2.90 -26.52 -4.17
C VAL A 13 -4.20 -27.27 -4.50
N ALA A 14 -5.36 -26.68 -4.19
CA ALA A 14 -6.68 -27.21 -4.52
C ALA A 14 -7.17 -26.82 -5.93
N GLY A 15 -6.35 -26.14 -6.74
CA GLY A 15 -6.71 -25.70 -8.09
C GLY A 15 -7.62 -24.46 -8.13
N GLN A 16 -7.80 -23.76 -7.00
CA GLN A 16 -8.61 -22.54 -6.93
C GLN A 16 -7.74 -21.29 -7.08
N ILE A 17 -8.29 -20.20 -7.64
CA ILE A 17 -7.59 -18.92 -7.67
C ILE A 17 -7.40 -18.42 -6.24
N ALA A 18 -6.16 -18.08 -5.89
CA ALA A 18 -5.84 -17.52 -4.59
C ALA A 18 -6.52 -16.15 -4.43
N SER A 19 -7.18 -15.98 -3.29
CA SER A 19 -7.91 -14.76 -2.94
C SER A 19 -7.54 -14.32 -1.54
N LEU A 20 -7.67 -13.02 -1.29
CA LEU A 20 -7.54 -12.42 0.02
C LEU A 20 -8.88 -11.87 0.48
N GLU A 21 -9.04 -11.83 1.79
CA GLU A 21 -10.12 -11.08 2.41
C GLU A 21 -9.89 -9.59 2.19
N GLN A 22 -10.90 -8.92 1.62
CA GLN A 22 -10.84 -7.49 1.37
C GLN A 22 -10.79 -6.73 2.71
N GLY A 23 -9.86 -5.79 2.82
CA GLY A 23 -9.64 -5.01 4.05
C GLY A 23 -8.70 -5.70 5.05
N SER A 24 -8.29 -6.94 4.82
CA SER A 24 -7.23 -7.56 5.64
C SER A 24 -5.89 -6.83 5.44
N THR A 25 -5.05 -6.80 6.47
CA THR A 25 -3.71 -6.18 6.42
C THR A 25 -2.88 -6.71 5.24
N THR A 26 -2.95 -8.01 4.97
CA THR A 26 -2.24 -8.62 3.82
C THR A 26 -2.74 -8.11 2.47
N GLU A 27 -4.05 -7.83 2.35
CA GLU A 27 -4.63 -7.28 1.13
C GLU A 27 -4.22 -5.82 0.93
N VAL A 28 -4.34 -4.99 1.98
CA VAL A 28 -3.92 -3.59 1.97
C VAL A 28 -2.44 -3.48 1.64
N ALA A 29 -1.58 -4.31 2.24
CA ALA A 29 -0.15 -4.33 1.95
C ALA A 29 0.16 -4.65 0.48
N ARG A 30 -0.58 -5.57 -0.15
CA ARG A 30 -0.42 -5.86 -1.57
C ARG A 30 -0.92 -4.73 -2.47
N SER A 31 -1.98 -4.05 -2.07
CA SER A 31 -2.47 -2.88 -2.79
C SER A 31 -1.43 -1.74 -2.78
N VAL A 32 -0.82 -1.47 -1.62
CA VAL A 32 0.29 -0.51 -1.49
C VAL A 32 1.51 -0.96 -2.31
N GLY A 33 1.88 -2.24 -2.23
CA GLY A 33 2.99 -2.77 -3.04
C GLY A 33 2.76 -2.61 -4.54
N LEU A 34 1.52 -2.79 -5.02
CA LEU A 34 1.15 -2.55 -6.41
C LEU A 34 1.23 -1.07 -6.79
N LEU A 35 0.81 -0.18 -5.89
CA LEU A 35 0.92 1.27 -6.08
C LEU A 35 2.38 1.68 -6.28
N MET A 36 3.27 1.23 -5.39
CA MET A 36 4.71 1.51 -5.45
C MET A 36 5.41 0.87 -6.66
N ALA A 37 4.90 -0.27 -7.15
CA ALA A 37 5.43 -0.93 -8.34
C ALA A 37 4.94 -0.32 -9.66
N THR A 38 4.00 0.63 -9.61
CA THR A 38 3.42 1.27 -10.81
C THR A 38 3.91 2.70 -10.90
N ARG A 39 4.36 3.13 -12.08
CA ARG A 39 4.73 4.52 -12.32
C ARG A 39 3.52 5.34 -12.74
N VAL A 40 3.48 6.60 -12.32
CA VAL A 40 2.46 7.56 -12.79
C VAL A 40 2.43 7.57 -14.33
N GLY A 41 1.23 7.46 -14.90
CA GLY A 41 0.99 7.39 -16.35
C GLY A 41 0.94 5.98 -16.95
N GLU A 42 1.38 4.93 -16.26
CA GLU A 42 1.34 3.55 -16.79
C GLU A 42 -0.09 3.01 -16.91
N ARG A 43 -0.99 3.45 -16.02
CA ARG A 43 -2.40 3.05 -16.06
C ARG A 43 -3.22 3.96 -16.95
N ARG A 44 -3.62 3.44 -18.11
CA ARG A 44 -4.44 4.17 -19.10
C ARG A 44 -5.71 4.81 -18.51
N SER A 45 -6.42 4.11 -17.63
CA SER A 45 -7.69 4.59 -17.04
C SER A 45 -7.52 5.33 -15.71
N ALA A 46 -6.31 5.39 -15.18
CA ALA A 46 -6.00 6.01 -13.89
C ALA A 46 -4.59 6.61 -13.97
N SER A 47 -4.41 7.65 -14.79
CA SER A 47 -3.09 8.18 -15.11
C SER A 47 -2.35 8.77 -13.91
N SER A 48 -3.05 9.14 -12.83
CA SER A 48 -2.44 9.59 -11.58
C SER A 48 -2.02 8.45 -10.65
N TYR A 49 -2.44 7.21 -10.91
CA TYR A 49 -2.08 6.07 -10.06
C TYR A 49 -0.62 5.68 -10.24
N GLY A 50 0.09 5.55 -9.12
CA GLY A 50 1.47 5.10 -9.07
C GLY A 50 2.32 6.01 -8.20
N THR A 51 3.63 5.81 -8.25
CA THR A 51 4.62 6.72 -7.67
C THR A 51 5.46 7.38 -8.77
N PRO A 52 6.06 8.56 -8.50
CA PRO A 52 7.05 9.15 -9.40
C PRO A 52 8.22 8.19 -9.67
N ASP A 53 8.88 8.35 -10.83
CA ASP A 53 10.04 7.53 -11.19
C ASP A 53 11.27 7.98 -10.36
N PRO A 54 11.82 7.12 -9.48
CA PRO A 54 12.89 7.53 -8.57
C PRO A 54 14.27 7.63 -9.25
N VAL A 55 14.44 7.18 -10.50
CA VAL A 55 15.76 6.99 -11.16
C VAL A 55 16.64 8.25 -11.15
N PHE A 56 16.07 9.46 -11.15
CA PHE A 56 16.83 10.72 -11.15
C PHE A 56 16.50 11.68 -10.01
N GLY A 57 15.52 11.34 -9.16
CA GLY A 57 15.05 12.18 -8.06
C GLY A 57 15.23 11.59 -6.66
N GLY A 58 15.60 10.31 -6.57
CA GLY A 58 15.53 9.56 -5.32
C GLY A 58 14.09 9.23 -4.95
N VAL A 59 13.92 8.62 -3.78
CA VAL A 59 12.60 8.29 -3.22
C VAL A 59 12.19 9.37 -2.22
N ASP A 60 11.15 10.15 -2.52
CA ASP A 60 10.61 11.15 -1.58
C ASP A 60 9.49 10.54 -0.70
N PRO A 61 9.68 10.42 0.62
CA PRO A 61 8.65 9.91 1.52
C PRO A 61 7.34 10.73 1.50
N ALA A 62 7.39 12.03 1.19
CA ALA A 62 6.20 12.88 1.11
C ALA A 62 5.33 12.50 -0.09
N ASP A 63 5.95 12.32 -1.27
CA ASP A 63 5.25 11.87 -2.48
C ASP A 63 4.59 10.49 -2.28
N LEU A 64 5.25 9.61 -1.55
CA LEU A 64 4.73 8.29 -1.20
C LEU A 64 3.57 8.35 -0.21
N ALA A 65 3.67 9.19 0.82
CA ALA A 65 2.59 9.42 1.76
C ALA A 65 1.34 9.96 1.04
N ASP A 66 1.53 10.91 0.12
CA ASP A 66 0.45 11.49 -0.68
C ASP A 66 -0.17 10.46 -1.63
N ALA A 67 0.66 9.66 -2.31
CA ALA A 67 0.18 8.59 -3.19
C ALA A 67 -0.63 7.54 -2.43
N ILE A 68 -0.15 7.09 -1.26
CA ILE A 68 -0.84 6.12 -0.39
C ILE A 68 -2.16 6.72 0.11
N THR A 69 -2.14 7.94 0.63
CA THR A 69 -3.35 8.61 1.13
C THR A 69 -4.40 8.78 0.03
N THR A 70 -3.96 9.08 -1.20
CA THR A 70 -4.85 9.30 -2.34
C THR A 70 -5.44 8.00 -2.89
N HIS A 71 -4.64 6.94 -2.98
CA HIS A 71 -5.01 5.74 -3.72
C HIS A 71 -5.32 4.51 -2.85
N GLU A 72 -4.90 4.51 -1.59
CA GLU A 72 -5.15 3.44 -0.64
C GLU A 72 -5.49 4.02 0.75
N PRO A 73 -6.67 4.65 0.90
CA PRO A 73 -7.06 5.33 2.15
C PRO A 73 -7.26 4.37 3.34
N ARG A 74 -7.23 3.05 3.09
CA ARG A 74 -7.27 2.02 4.14
C ARG A 74 -5.89 1.75 4.73
N ALA A 75 -4.82 2.23 4.11
CA ALA A 75 -3.48 2.19 4.64
C ALA A 75 -3.22 3.48 5.42
N THR A 76 -2.72 3.35 6.65
CA THR A 76 -2.20 4.51 7.38
C THR A 76 -0.69 4.63 7.11
N PRO A 77 -0.21 5.72 6.45
CA PRO A 77 1.21 5.95 6.24
C PRO A 77 1.85 6.40 7.57
N THR A 78 2.20 5.42 8.40
CA THR A 78 2.65 5.68 9.78
C THR A 78 4.17 5.69 9.91
N ASP A 79 4.87 4.81 9.18
CA ASP A 79 6.33 4.71 9.24
C ASP A 79 6.92 4.42 7.86
N PHE A 80 7.72 5.37 7.38
CA PHE A 80 8.61 5.23 6.24
C PHE A 80 10.03 5.15 6.77
N VAL A 81 10.70 4.02 6.57
CA VAL A 81 12.12 3.89 6.89
C VAL A 81 12.89 3.94 5.58
N LEU A 82 13.61 5.05 5.36
CA LEU A 82 14.56 5.18 4.26
C LEU A 82 15.93 4.71 4.76
N GLU A 83 16.42 3.60 4.22
CA GLU A 83 17.74 3.06 4.53
C GLU A 83 18.63 3.15 3.30
N THR A 84 19.81 3.73 3.44
CA THR A 84 20.88 3.62 2.43
C THR A 84 21.79 2.47 2.84
N THR A 85 22.15 1.61 1.90
CA THR A 85 23.14 0.55 2.19
C THR A 85 24.56 1.12 2.23
N ASP A 86 25.35 0.72 3.24
CA ASP A 86 26.77 1.08 3.33
C ASP A 86 27.60 0.56 2.14
N ASP A 87 27.16 -0.56 1.54
CA ASP A 87 27.81 -1.18 0.36
C ASP A 87 27.51 -0.45 -0.95
N ASP A 88 26.41 0.31 -1.01
CA ASP A 88 26.05 1.15 -2.15
C ASP A 88 25.14 2.31 -1.68
N PRO A 89 25.71 3.50 -1.43
CA PRO A 89 24.95 4.66 -0.96
C PRO A 89 24.03 5.24 -2.05
N ALA A 90 24.11 4.75 -3.30
CA ALA A 90 23.17 5.11 -4.36
C ALA A 90 21.88 4.27 -4.32
N THR A 91 21.83 3.21 -3.50
CA THR A 91 20.64 2.39 -3.33
C THR A 91 19.90 2.80 -2.05
N GLU A 92 18.70 3.36 -2.23
CA GLU A 92 17.75 3.69 -1.16
C GLU A 92 16.69 2.58 -1.05
N TYR A 93 16.50 2.05 0.15
CA TYR A 93 15.43 1.12 0.49
C TYR A 93 14.35 1.86 1.26
N LEU A 94 13.10 1.68 0.86
CA LEU A 94 11.95 2.18 1.60
C LEU A 94 11.11 1.01 2.11
N THR A 95 10.98 0.91 3.43
CA THR A 95 10.02 -0.01 4.04
C THR A 95 8.75 0.73 4.43
N VAL A 96 7.60 0.21 4.00
CA VAL A 96 6.27 0.71 4.34
C VAL A 96 5.56 -0.33 5.19
N TYR A 97 5.02 0.08 6.33
CA TYR A 97 4.22 -0.77 7.22
C TYR A 97 2.74 -0.37 7.15
N PRO A 98 2.00 -0.78 6.10
CA PRO A 98 0.61 -0.41 5.98
C PRO A 98 -0.21 -1.15 7.05
N GLN A 99 -0.75 -0.39 8.00
CA GLN A 99 -1.81 -0.88 8.88
C GLN A 99 -3.15 -0.71 8.18
N ALA A 100 -4.02 -1.73 8.27
CA ALA A 100 -5.41 -1.56 7.91
C ALA A 100 -6.03 -0.60 8.94
N SER A 101 -6.72 0.44 8.47
CA SER A 101 -7.43 1.36 9.37
C SER A 101 -8.49 0.59 10.16
N ASP A 102 -8.32 0.52 11.48
CA ASP A 102 -9.37 0.04 12.37
C ASP A 102 -10.50 1.06 12.36
N ASP A 103 -11.58 0.79 11.63
CA ASP A 103 -12.83 1.55 11.69
C ASP A 103 -13.56 1.29 13.02
N SER A 104 -12.90 1.60 14.15
CA SER A 104 -13.40 1.40 15.51
C SER A 104 -13.98 2.67 16.14
N THR A 105 -14.26 3.70 15.35
CA THR A 105 -14.99 4.91 15.82
C THR A 105 -16.50 4.76 15.59
N ALA A 106 -17.08 3.68 16.08
CA ALA A 106 -18.52 3.50 16.13
C ALA A 106 -18.93 2.73 17.38
N ALA A 107 -19.02 3.45 18.49
CA ALA A 107 -19.93 3.27 19.62
C ALA A 107 -19.23 3.60 20.94
N ASP A 108 -19.81 4.57 21.63
CA ASP A 108 -20.05 4.59 23.08
C ASP A 108 -19.60 5.90 23.73
N ASP A 109 -20.46 6.92 23.64
CA ASP A 109 -20.72 7.75 24.82
C ASP A 109 -22.08 8.45 24.69
N SER A 110 -23.13 7.73 25.06
CA SER A 110 -24.47 8.30 25.27
C SER A 110 -25.15 7.58 26.42
N GLN A 111 -24.53 7.62 27.60
CA GLN A 111 -25.25 7.49 28.87
C GLN A 111 -24.49 8.20 30.00
N GLU A 112 -24.75 9.48 30.22
CA GLU A 112 -24.75 10.04 31.59
C GLU A 112 -25.79 11.17 31.70
N GLY A 113 -26.72 11.03 32.66
CA GLY A 113 -27.48 12.13 33.27
C GLY A 113 -28.96 12.18 33.02
#